data_AF-A0A2E2R3T9-F1
#
_entry.id   AF-A0A2E2R3T9-F1
#
_cell.length_a   1.000
_cell.length_b   1.000
_cell.length_c   1.000
_cell.angle_alpha   90.00
_cell.angle_beta   90.00
_cell.angle_gamma   90.00
#
_symmetry.space_group_name_H-M   'P 1'
#
loop_
_entity.id
_entity.type
_entity.pdbx_description
1 polymer ?
#
loop_
_entity_poly.entity_id
_entity_poly.type
_entity_poly.pdbx_seq_one_letter_code
_entity_poly.pdbx_strand_id
1 'polypeptide(L)'
;TDPQTENRDIILTTRGGSKFNANPGSNLGANQHAKWAGRADAKQNRVYNHMSEWEMVAKAEALDTSLTLFGPKGEVSQHVPVSTQEINLMERGAVHVSTYGVCSHDFIMSPCEKFRDCLNCDEHVCVKGLGKDDAERLERIKIRLTQVEKDYAEAEAAVNNGFAGADRWYEYHQKTVERLRQLVEILESPQIPDGAQIKLRDGKDFSHLRRVIRVKAVEALELKTPDASLLADMSRLLEGDRG
;
A
#
# COMPACT_ATOMS: atom_id res chain seq x y z
N THR A 1 53.39 36.48 4.06
CA THR A 1 53.47 35.04 3.77
C THR A 1 53.49 34.31 5.11
N ASP A 2 52.44 33.54 5.38
CA ASP A 2 52.41 32.41 6.34
C ASP A 2 53.39 31.29 5.88
N PRO A 3 53.61 30.10 6.50
CA PRO A 3 52.84 29.30 7.50
C PRO A 3 53.69 28.67 8.64
N GLN A 4 53.14 28.22 9.78
CA GLN A 4 52.44 26.96 10.14
C GLN A 4 53.20 25.61 10.00
N THR A 5 53.61 25.10 11.17
CA THR A 5 53.36 23.78 11.84
C THR A 5 53.22 22.41 11.12
N GLU A 6 53.87 21.44 11.80
CA GLU A 6 53.41 20.11 12.26
C GLU A 6 53.60 18.81 11.45
N ASN A 7 53.75 17.73 12.22
CA ASN A 7 54.28 16.40 11.90
C ASN A 7 53.39 15.30 12.53
N ARG A 8 52.89 14.38 11.69
CA ARG A 8 52.85 12.90 11.76
C ARG A 8 52.20 12.04 12.89
N ASP A 9 51.42 11.06 12.37
CA ASP A 9 51.43 9.59 12.56
C ASP A 9 50.53 8.82 13.60
N ILE A 10 49.43 8.26 13.07
CA ILE A 10 48.82 6.88 13.00
C ILE A 10 49.24 5.72 13.98
N ILE A 11 48.25 4.91 14.47
CA ILE A 11 48.04 3.42 14.31
C ILE A 11 46.79 2.88 15.11
N LEU A 12 46.17 1.79 14.59
CA LEU A 12 44.80 1.23 14.74
C LEU A 12 44.62 0.02 15.71
N THR A 13 43.41 -0.23 16.29
CA THR A 13 42.82 -1.59 16.61
C THR A 13 41.27 -1.59 16.72
N THR A 14 40.61 -2.77 16.68
CA THR A 14 39.17 -3.04 16.37
C THR A 14 38.27 -3.55 17.53
N ARG A 15 37.01 -3.05 17.66
CA ARG A 15 35.72 -3.80 17.86
C ARG A 15 34.54 -2.88 18.23
N GLY A 16 33.38 -3.06 17.58
CA GLY A 16 32.06 -2.67 18.11
C GLY A 16 31.20 -1.75 17.23
N GLY A 17 30.06 -2.28 16.75
CA GLY A 17 28.84 -1.52 16.41
C GLY A 17 28.89 -0.63 15.17
N SER A 18 28.60 -1.17 13.99
CA SER A 18 28.40 -0.35 12.80
C SER A 18 27.03 0.35 12.81
N LYS A 19 27.09 1.67 13.00
CA LYS A 19 26.45 2.69 12.16
C LYS A 19 24.92 2.65 12.04
N PHE A 20 24.26 3.46 12.86
CA PHE A 20 23.24 4.37 12.32
C PHE A 20 23.84 5.77 12.23
N ASN A 21 24.10 6.16 10.99
CA ASN A 21 24.65 7.44 10.58
C ASN A 21 23.57 8.52 10.72
N ALA A 22 23.50 9.16 11.89
CA ALA A 22 22.85 10.45 11.99
C ALA A 22 23.78 11.47 11.31
N ASN A 23 23.37 11.85 10.10
CA ASN A 23 24.00 12.84 9.24
C ASN A 23 24.53 14.05 10.06
N PRO A 24 25.83 14.40 10.03
CA PRO A 24 26.40 15.48 10.86
C PRO A 24 26.03 16.89 10.37
N GLY A 25 25.00 17.02 9.53
CA GLY A 25 24.72 18.20 8.72
C GLY A 25 24.04 19.39 9.42
N SER A 26 23.75 19.33 10.72
CA SER A 26 22.98 20.43 11.37
C SER A 26 23.37 20.73 12.82
N ASN A 27 24.62 20.46 13.23
CA ASN A 27 25.06 20.80 14.59
C ASN A 27 25.62 22.23 14.73
N LEU A 28 25.24 23.14 13.84
CA LEU A 28 25.60 24.56 13.96
C LEU A 28 24.53 25.30 14.78
N GLY A 29 24.94 26.13 15.73
CA GLY A 29 24.01 27.02 16.44
C GLY A 29 23.35 28.02 15.47
N ALA A 30 22.20 28.58 15.83
CA ALA A 30 21.48 29.54 14.98
C ALA A 30 22.35 30.72 14.49
N ASN A 31 23.31 31.16 15.32
CA ASN A 31 24.27 32.21 14.98
C ASN A 31 25.34 31.76 13.98
N GLN A 32 25.75 30.48 14.01
CA GLN A 32 26.70 29.90 13.07
C GLN A 32 26.04 29.75 11.69
N HIS A 33 24.79 29.27 11.67
CA HIS A 33 23.98 29.20 10.44
C HIS A 33 23.75 30.57 9.81
N ALA A 34 23.46 31.60 10.61
CA ALA A 34 23.28 32.97 10.11
C ALA A 34 24.56 33.50 9.45
N LYS A 35 25.71 33.30 10.09
CA LYS A 35 27.02 33.70 9.55
C LYS A 35 27.38 32.95 8.26
N TRP A 36 27.19 31.63 8.22
CA TRP A 36 27.46 30.82 7.03
C TRP A 36 26.52 31.18 5.87
N ALA A 37 25.27 31.50 6.15
CA ALA A 37 24.29 31.93 5.15
C ALA A 37 24.39 33.43 4.79
N GLY A 38 25.39 34.16 5.31
CA GLY A 38 25.57 35.59 5.05
C GLY A 38 24.47 36.50 5.59
N ARG A 39 23.65 36.02 6.54
CA ARG A 39 22.53 36.78 7.12
C ARG A 39 23.01 37.71 8.22
N ALA A 40 22.51 38.95 8.20
CA ALA A 40 22.81 39.96 9.20
C ALA A 40 22.12 39.69 10.55
N ASP A 41 20.98 38.99 10.56
CA ASP A 41 20.22 38.68 11.78
C ASP A 41 19.89 37.18 11.86
N ALA A 42 20.24 36.55 12.98
CA ALA A 42 19.96 35.15 13.27
C ALA A 42 18.45 34.85 13.44
N LYS A 43 17.62 35.85 13.73
CA LYS A 43 16.16 35.70 13.81
C LYS A 43 15.53 35.31 12.46
N GLN A 44 16.23 35.59 11.35
CA GLN A 44 15.80 35.18 10.02
C GLN A 44 15.86 33.65 9.80
N ASN A 45 16.55 32.91 10.67
CA ASN A 45 16.64 31.45 10.59
C ASN A 45 15.41 30.73 11.17
N ARG A 46 14.44 31.45 11.78
CA ARG A 46 13.25 30.83 12.40
C ARG A 46 12.42 29.99 11.43
N VAL A 47 12.35 30.41 10.16
CA VAL A 47 11.57 29.74 9.10
C VAL A 47 12.32 28.53 8.51
N TYR A 48 13.64 28.45 8.69
CA TYR A 48 14.50 27.38 8.18
C TYR A 48 15.00 26.45 9.30
N ASN A 49 14.38 26.53 10.48
CA ASN A 49 14.68 25.65 11.59
C ASN A 49 13.99 24.30 11.34
N HIS A 50 14.73 23.37 10.76
CA HIS A 50 14.28 21.98 10.57
C HIS A 50 14.59 21.08 11.77
N MET A 51 14.94 21.66 12.92
CA MET A 51 15.06 20.86 14.14
C MET A 51 13.70 20.30 14.51
N SER A 52 13.70 18.99 14.70
CA SER A 52 12.56 18.27 15.24
C SER A 52 12.23 18.71 16.67
N GLU A 53 11.00 18.42 17.12
CA GLU A 53 10.56 18.71 18.49
C GLU A 53 11.46 18.03 19.53
N TRP A 54 11.91 16.80 19.26
CA TRP A 54 12.82 16.07 20.15
C TRP A 54 14.21 16.72 20.26
N GLU A 55 14.76 17.27 19.17
CA GLU A 55 16.04 18.00 19.20
C GLU A 55 15.94 19.34 19.93
N MET A 56 14.78 20.00 19.88
CA MET A 56 14.53 21.23 20.66
C MET A 56 14.49 20.93 22.16
N VAL A 57 13.81 19.84 22.54
CA VAL A 57 13.73 19.39 23.95
C VAL A 57 15.12 18.99 24.46
N ALA A 58 15.87 18.17 23.71
CA ALA A 58 17.21 17.76 24.11
C ALA A 58 18.17 18.96 24.30
N LYS A 59 18.06 20.00 23.47
CA LYS A 59 18.84 21.24 23.63
C LYS A 59 18.39 22.07 24.83
N ALA A 60 17.10 22.10 25.15
CA ALA A 60 16.59 22.77 26.33
C ALA A 60 17.07 22.07 27.63
N GLU A 61 17.01 20.74 27.66
CA GLU A 61 17.50 19.92 28.79
C GLU A 61 19.02 20.05 29.01
N ALA A 62 19.79 20.25 27.93
CA ALA A 62 21.23 20.48 28.02
C ALA A 62 21.60 21.87 28.57
N LEU A 63 20.72 22.86 28.42
CA LEU A 63 20.92 24.23 28.93
C LEU A 63 20.44 24.39 30.38
N ASP A 64 19.43 23.62 30.77
CA ASP A 64 18.91 23.59 32.13
C ASP A 64 18.42 22.18 32.46
N THR A 65 19.18 21.47 33.28
CA THR A 65 18.87 20.09 33.69
C THR A 65 17.69 20.01 34.66
N SER A 66 17.18 21.15 35.15
CA SER A 66 15.95 21.21 35.95
C SER A 66 14.68 21.29 35.08
N LEU A 67 14.84 21.61 33.79
CA LEU A 67 13.79 21.61 32.77
C LEU A 67 13.57 20.21 32.15
N THR A 68 13.84 19.13 32.89
CA THR A 68 13.32 17.81 32.51
C THR A 68 11.80 17.88 32.53
N LEU A 69 11.19 18.00 31.35
CA LEU A 69 9.75 17.93 31.18
C LEU A 69 9.35 16.47 31.46
N PHE A 70 9.08 16.16 32.72
CA PHE A 70 8.89 14.80 33.23
C PHE A 70 7.94 13.97 32.35
N GLY A 71 8.49 12.99 31.62
CA GLY A 71 7.88 11.67 31.49
C GLY A 71 8.42 10.79 32.63
N PRO A 72 7.62 9.88 33.22
CA PRO A 72 7.99 9.16 34.44
C PRO A 72 9.24 8.27 34.22
N LYS A 73 10.16 8.30 35.20
CA LYS A 73 11.19 7.27 35.36
C LYS A 73 10.51 5.95 35.77
N GLY A 74 10.27 5.09 34.79
CA GLY A 74 9.87 3.71 34.98
C GLY A 74 10.29 2.89 33.77
N GLU A 75 10.70 1.64 33.96
CA GLU A 75 10.85 0.70 32.85
C GLU A 75 9.53 0.65 32.08
N VAL A 76 9.56 1.04 30.81
CA VAL A 76 8.42 0.89 29.92
C VAL A 76 8.34 -0.59 29.58
N SER A 77 7.70 -1.38 30.42
CA SER A 77 7.01 -2.57 29.92
C SER A 77 5.99 -2.04 28.92
N GLN A 78 6.27 -2.19 27.63
CA GLN A 78 5.31 -1.88 26.58
C GLN A 78 4.20 -2.94 26.67
N HIS A 79 3.28 -2.76 27.63
CA HIS A 79 2.00 -3.43 27.64
C HIS A 79 1.19 -2.79 26.50
N VAL A 80 1.42 -3.30 25.29
CA VAL A 80 0.60 -2.96 24.13
C VAL A 80 -0.84 -3.25 24.55
N PRO A 81 -1.75 -2.25 24.59
CA PRO A 81 -3.07 -2.41 25.23
C PRO A 81 -4.04 -3.30 24.46
N VAL A 82 -3.55 -3.97 23.42
CA VAL A 82 -4.32 -4.49 22.30
C VAL A 82 -3.67 -5.78 21.81
N SER A 83 -4.42 -6.87 21.81
CA SER A 83 -3.99 -8.18 21.31
C SER A 83 -3.78 -8.13 19.79
N THR A 84 -2.92 -8.99 19.24
CA THR A 84 -2.67 -9.08 17.78
C THR A 84 -3.95 -9.34 16.97
N GLN A 85 -5.02 -9.83 17.60
CA GLN A 85 -6.34 -10.02 16.99
C GLN A 85 -7.10 -8.70 16.77
N GLU A 86 -6.84 -7.66 17.55
CA GLU A 86 -7.45 -6.33 17.42
C GLU A 86 -6.72 -5.44 16.39
N ILE A 87 -5.50 -5.82 15.98
CA ILE A 87 -4.79 -5.27 14.79
C ILE A 87 -5.39 -5.85 13.48
N ASN A 88 -6.09 -6.99 13.56
CA ASN A 88 -6.47 -7.83 12.42
C ASN A 88 -7.86 -7.56 11.80
N LEU A 89 -8.61 -6.50 12.16
CA LEU A 89 -9.93 -6.28 11.54
C LEU A 89 -9.92 -5.46 10.24
N MET A 90 -8.79 -4.86 9.87
CA MET A 90 -8.49 -4.35 8.53
C MET A 90 -7.02 -3.93 8.51
N GLU A 91 -6.15 -4.66 7.80
CA GLU A 91 -4.86 -4.12 7.40
C GLU A 91 -5.14 -2.83 6.60
N ARG A 92 -4.85 -1.68 7.21
CA ARG A 92 -4.92 -0.38 6.54
C ARG A 92 -3.75 -0.29 5.56
N GLY A 93 -3.84 -1.06 4.48
CA GLY A 93 -3.00 -0.88 3.30
C GLY A 93 -3.44 0.32 2.47
N ALA A 94 -2.87 0.47 1.28
CA ALA A 94 -3.38 1.41 0.29
C ALA A 94 -4.76 0.94 -0.17
N VAL A 95 -5.79 1.74 0.13
CA VAL A 95 -7.16 1.48 -0.27
C VAL A 95 -7.48 2.29 -1.52
N HIS A 96 -8.01 1.63 -2.53
CA HIS A 96 -8.58 2.26 -3.70
C HIS A 96 -10.10 2.09 -3.69
N VAL A 97 -10.79 3.23 -3.62
CA VAL A 97 -12.25 3.31 -3.62
C VAL A 97 -12.76 3.36 -5.06
N SER A 98 -13.71 2.50 -5.37
CA SER A 98 -14.42 2.44 -6.65
C SER A 98 -15.91 2.77 -6.47
N THR A 99 -16.62 2.98 -7.58
CA THR A 99 -18.07 3.20 -7.58
C THR A 99 -18.88 2.03 -6.98
N TYR A 100 -18.30 0.84 -6.97
CA TYR A 100 -18.96 -0.42 -6.60
C TYR A 100 -18.45 -1.01 -5.28
N GLY A 101 -17.43 -0.41 -4.64
CA GLY A 101 -16.76 -1.00 -3.48
C GLY A 101 -15.34 -0.51 -3.32
N VAL A 102 -14.49 -1.30 -2.68
CA VAL A 102 -13.10 -0.95 -2.39
C VAL A 102 -12.16 -2.09 -2.74
N CYS A 103 -10.90 -1.81 -3.06
CA CYS A 103 -9.83 -2.79 -2.97
C CYS A 103 -8.75 -2.27 -2.02
N SER A 104 -8.14 -3.16 -1.26
CA SER A 104 -7.02 -2.86 -0.36
C SER A 104 -5.84 -3.73 -0.73
N HIS A 105 -4.66 -3.12 -0.82
CA HIS A 105 -3.40 -3.81 -1.04
C HIS A 105 -2.30 -3.25 -0.13
N ASP A 106 -1.22 -4.00 0.04
CA ASP A 106 -0.04 -3.52 0.79
C ASP A 106 0.56 -2.29 0.10
N PHE A 107 1.12 -1.35 0.87
CA PHE A 107 1.85 -0.17 0.36
C PHE A 107 3.11 -0.53 -0.42
N ILE A 108 3.66 -1.73 -0.23
CA ILE A 108 4.79 -2.24 -1.03
C ILE A 108 4.35 -2.51 -2.47
N MET A 109 3.06 -2.75 -2.72
CA MET A 109 2.53 -2.96 -4.06
C MET A 109 2.28 -1.64 -4.78
N SER A 110 2.60 -1.61 -6.07
CA SER A 110 2.27 -0.48 -6.94
C SER A 110 0.75 -0.26 -7.02
N PRO A 111 0.29 0.98 -7.26
CA PRO A 111 -1.12 1.26 -7.52
C PRO A 111 -1.70 0.33 -8.60
N CYS A 112 -3.00 0.05 -8.50
CA CYS A 112 -3.72 -0.83 -9.42
C CYS A 112 -3.72 -0.28 -10.87
N GLU A 113 -3.08 -1.02 -11.79
CA GLU A 113 -3.06 -0.73 -13.22
C GLU A 113 -4.43 -1.00 -13.90
N LYS A 114 -5.32 -1.74 -13.22
CA LYS A 114 -6.67 -2.10 -13.67
C LYS A 114 -7.74 -1.09 -13.28
N PHE A 115 -7.36 0.20 -13.19
CA PHE A 115 -8.28 1.28 -12.86
C PHE A 115 -9.51 1.25 -13.80
N ARG A 116 -10.72 1.22 -13.23
CA ARG A 116 -12.05 1.08 -13.89
C ARG A 116 -12.47 -0.32 -14.34
N ASP A 117 -11.61 -1.33 -14.23
CA ASP A 117 -11.95 -2.75 -14.44
C ASP A 117 -12.14 -3.49 -13.09
N CYS A 118 -12.53 -2.75 -12.04
CA CYS A 118 -12.56 -3.26 -10.67
C CYS A 118 -13.51 -4.46 -10.49
N LEU A 119 -14.58 -4.55 -11.28
CA LEU A 119 -15.56 -5.65 -11.19
C LEU A 119 -14.97 -7.01 -11.60
N ASN A 120 -13.94 -7.02 -12.45
CA ASN A 120 -13.22 -8.20 -12.91
C ASN A 120 -11.92 -8.44 -12.14
N CYS A 121 -11.78 -7.79 -10.97
CA CYS A 121 -10.64 -7.93 -10.08
C CYS A 121 -11.04 -8.82 -8.90
N ASP A 122 -10.22 -9.85 -8.62
CA ASP A 122 -10.45 -10.74 -7.48
C ASP A 122 -10.20 -10.05 -6.15
N GLU A 123 -9.57 -8.89 -6.13
CA GLU A 123 -9.27 -8.11 -4.93
C GLU A 123 -10.36 -7.08 -4.59
N HIS A 124 -11.36 -6.92 -5.45
CA HIS A 124 -12.48 -6.02 -5.21
C HIS A 124 -13.41 -6.57 -4.14
N VAL A 125 -13.71 -5.73 -3.16
CA VAL A 125 -14.61 -6.01 -2.05
C VAL A 125 -15.81 -5.08 -2.15
N CYS A 126 -16.99 -5.68 -2.28
CA CYS A 126 -18.26 -4.99 -2.15
C CYS A 126 -18.79 -5.20 -0.74
N VAL A 127 -19.29 -4.14 -0.11
CA VAL A 127 -19.86 -4.22 1.24
C VAL A 127 -21.35 -4.05 1.13
N LYS A 128 -22.12 -4.99 1.68
CA LYS A 128 -23.59 -4.94 1.75
C LYS A 128 -24.04 -4.09 2.92
N GLY A 129 -25.14 -3.36 2.80
CA GLY A 129 -25.94 -2.75 3.88
C GLY A 129 -25.29 -1.67 4.74
N LEU A 130 -24.01 -1.34 4.54
CA LEU A 130 -23.34 -0.34 5.37
C LEU A 130 -23.54 1.08 4.83
N GLY A 131 -24.45 1.81 5.48
CA GLY A 131 -24.67 3.25 5.31
C GLY A 131 -25.68 3.62 4.22
N LYS A 132 -25.88 4.93 4.03
CA LYS A 132 -26.79 5.47 2.99
C LYS A 132 -26.36 5.11 1.56
N ASP A 133 -25.07 4.83 1.38
CA ASP A 133 -24.46 4.55 0.07
C ASP A 133 -24.79 3.15 -0.47
N ASP A 134 -25.37 2.26 0.33
CA ASP A 134 -25.57 0.86 -0.05
C ASP A 134 -26.71 0.64 -1.04
N ALA A 135 -27.88 1.22 -0.78
CA ALA A 135 -29.00 1.18 -1.72
C ALA A 135 -28.60 1.83 -3.05
N GLU A 136 -27.81 2.90 -3.00
CA GLU A 136 -27.26 3.54 -4.19
C GLU A 136 -26.19 2.68 -4.88
N ARG A 137 -25.40 1.89 -4.14
CA ARG A 137 -24.39 0.98 -4.69
C ARG A 137 -25.03 -0.19 -5.43
N LEU A 138 -26.02 -0.84 -4.82
CA LEU A 138 -26.77 -1.91 -5.47
C LEU A 138 -27.43 -1.38 -6.76
N GLU A 139 -28.04 -0.21 -6.71
CA GLU A 139 -28.63 0.41 -7.90
C GLU A 139 -27.58 0.71 -8.97
N ARG A 140 -26.41 1.27 -8.61
CA ARG A 140 -25.29 1.46 -9.54
C ARG A 140 -24.82 0.15 -10.18
N ILE A 141 -24.79 -0.95 -9.42
CA ILE A 141 -24.42 -2.28 -9.91
C ILE A 141 -25.46 -2.78 -10.91
N LYS A 142 -26.76 -2.63 -10.64
CA LYS A 142 -27.85 -3.01 -11.54
C LYS A 142 -27.86 -2.19 -12.84
N ILE A 143 -27.65 -0.88 -12.74
CA ILE A 143 -27.48 0.00 -13.91
C ILE A 143 -26.29 -0.48 -14.75
N ARG A 144 -25.16 -0.80 -14.10
CA ARG A 144 -24.00 -1.31 -14.81
C ARG A 144 -24.27 -2.66 -15.46
N LEU A 145 -24.95 -3.58 -14.78
CA LEU A 145 -25.36 -4.87 -15.34
C LEU A 145 -26.18 -4.68 -16.61
N THR A 146 -27.19 -3.82 -16.55
CA THR A 146 -28.06 -3.54 -17.70
C THR A 146 -27.28 -2.97 -18.89
N GLN A 147 -26.29 -2.11 -18.63
CA GLN A 147 -25.42 -1.58 -19.68
C GLN A 147 -24.57 -2.68 -20.30
N VAL A 148 -23.89 -3.49 -19.48
CA VAL A 148 -22.98 -4.54 -19.97
C VAL A 148 -23.74 -5.66 -20.67
N GLU A 149 -24.98 -5.96 -20.28
CA GLU A 149 -25.82 -6.93 -21.00
C GLU A 149 -26.14 -6.49 -22.43
N LYS A 150 -26.32 -5.18 -22.66
CA LYS A 150 -26.47 -4.62 -24.01
C LYS A 150 -25.16 -4.73 -24.79
N ASP A 151 -24.06 -4.30 -24.18
CA ASP A 151 -22.72 -4.38 -24.79
C ASP A 151 -22.36 -5.85 -25.15
N TYR A 152 -22.76 -6.81 -24.30
CA TYR A 152 -22.58 -8.24 -24.53
C TYR A 152 -23.38 -8.75 -25.74
N ALA A 153 -24.65 -8.38 -25.85
CA ALA A 153 -25.50 -8.76 -26.99
C ALA A 153 -24.97 -8.16 -28.31
N GLU A 154 -24.47 -6.93 -28.28
CA GLU A 154 -23.83 -6.30 -29.43
C GLU A 154 -22.53 -7.02 -29.83
N ALA A 155 -21.70 -7.41 -28.85
CA ALA A 155 -20.49 -8.18 -29.09
C ALA A 155 -20.80 -9.57 -29.67
N GLU A 156 -21.83 -10.26 -29.17
CA GLU A 156 -22.29 -11.55 -29.69
C GLU A 156 -22.75 -11.43 -31.15
N ALA A 157 -23.53 -10.40 -31.47
CA ALA A 157 -23.93 -10.13 -32.85
C ALA A 157 -22.70 -9.84 -33.74
N ALA A 158 -21.71 -9.10 -33.25
CA ALA A 158 -20.49 -8.82 -34.00
C ALA A 158 -19.65 -10.09 -34.27
N VAL A 159 -19.57 -11.02 -33.31
CA VAL A 159 -18.95 -12.33 -33.51
C VAL A 159 -19.69 -13.13 -34.59
N ASN A 160 -21.03 -13.18 -34.52
CA ASN A 160 -21.85 -13.91 -35.50
C ASN A 160 -21.76 -13.32 -36.92
N ASN A 161 -21.53 -12.01 -37.02
CA ASN A 161 -21.32 -11.31 -38.29
C ASN A 161 -19.87 -11.42 -38.80
N GLY A 162 -18.97 -12.10 -38.08
CA GLY A 162 -17.59 -12.33 -38.51
C GLY A 162 -16.65 -11.12 -38.37
N PHE A 163 -16.97 -10.15 -37.50
CA PHE A 163 -16.07 -9.01 -37.26
C PHE A 163 -14.80 -9.47 -36.52
N ALA A 164 -13.64 -9.21 -37.11
CA ALA A 164 -12.36 -9.55 -36.52
C ALA A 164 -12.12 -8.81 -35.19
N GLY A 165 -11.78 -9.56 -34.13
CA GLY A 165 -11.52 -9.01 -32.79
C GLY A 165 -12.76 -8.86 -31.90
N ALA A 166 -13.96 -9.21 -32.39
CA ALA A 166 -15.19 -9.20 -31.60
C ALA A 166 -15.22 -10.30 -30.51
N ASP A 167 -14.49 -11.38 -30.73
CA ASP A 167 -14.28 -12.51 -29.80
C ASP A 167 -13.79 -12.04 -28.43
N ARG A 168 -12.78 -11.17 -28.39
CA ARG A 168 -12.23 -10.65 -27.13
C ARG A 168 -13.22 -9.81 -26.34
N TRP A 169 -14.03 -9.02 -27.04
CA TRP A 169 -15.07 -8.20 -26.42
C TRP A 169 -16.21 -9.07 -25.91
N TYR A 170 -16.60 -10.09 -26.67
CA TYR A 170 -17.59 -11.07 -26.24
C TYR A 170 -17.16 -11.75 -24.94
N GLU A 171 -15.95 -12.32 -24.88
CA GLU A 171 -15.43 -12.98 -23.68
C GLU A 171 -15.36 -12.02 -22.47
N TYR A 172 -14.90 -10.79 -22.69
CA TYR A 172 -14.81 -9.78 -21.65
C TYR A 172 -16.19 -9.40 -21.08
N HIS A 173 -17.16 -9.12 -21.97
CA HIS A 173 -18.51 -8.74 -21.57
C HIS A 173 -19.25 -9.92 -20.93
N GLN A 174 -19.10 -11.14 -21.47
CA GLN A 174 -19.68 -12.35 -20.90
C GLN A 174 -19.30 -12.50 -19.43
N LYS A 175 -17.99 -12.47 -19.16
CA LYS A 175 -17.44 -12.57 -17.81
C LYS A 175 -17.97 -11.46 -16.89
N THR A 176 -17.99 -10.23 -17.39
CA THR A 176 -18.45 -9.07 -16.61
C THR A 176 -19.95 -9.21 -16.25
N VAL A 177 -20.79 -9.69 -17.18
CA VAL A 177 -22.21 -9.96 -16.93
C VAL A 177 -22.38 -11.05 -15.88
N GLU A 178 -21.66 -12.17 -16.00
CA GLU A 178 -21.73 -13.27 -15.03
C GLU A 178 -21.39 -12.81 -13.62
N ARG A 179 -20.30 -12.05 -13.45
CA ARG A 179 -19.89 -11.50 -12.15
C ARG A 179 -20.89 -10.50 -11.60
N LEU A 180 -21.43 -9.62 -12.44
CA LEU A 180 -22.43 -8.64 -12.01
C LEU A 180 -23.74 -9.32 -11.57
N ARG A 181 -24.19 -10.36 -12.28
CA ARG A 181 -25.37 -11.15 -11.88
C ARG A 181 -25.17 -11.82 -10.53
N GLN A 182 -24.03 -12.48 -10.33
CA GLN A 182 -23.66 -13.07 -9.04
C GLN A 182 -23.63 -12.02 -7.92
N LEU A 183 -23.04 -10.85 -8.20
CA LEU A 183 -22.96 -9.79 -7.20
C LEU A 183 -24.33 -9.25 -6.81
N VAL A 184 -25.23 -9.05 -7.78
CA VAL A 184 -26.62 -8.63 -7.53
C VAL A 184 -27.35 -9.68 -6.69
N GLU A 185 -27.26 -10.96 -7.05
CA GLU A 185 -27.90 -12.05 -6.32
C GLU A 185 -27.46 -12.10 -4.85
N ILE A 186 -26.15 -11.98 -4.60
CA ILE A 186 -25.57 -11.97 -3.26
C ILE A 186 -26.06 -10.73 -2.48
N LEU A 187 -26.04 -9.55 -3.10
CA LEU A 187 -26.45 -8.31 -2.45
C LEU A 187 -27.95 -8.29 -2.11
N GLU A 188 -28.80 -8.87 -2.95
CA GLU A 188 -30.25 -8.96 -2.71
C GLU A 188 -30.64 -10.09 -1.76
N SER A 189 -29.79 -11.11 -1.59
CA SER A 189 -30.10 -12.27 -0.78
C SER A 189 -30.36 -11.90 0.69
N PRO A 190 -31.53 -12.19 1.27
CA PRO A 190 -31.82 -11.90 2.67
C PRO A 190 -30.99 -12.75 3.64
N GLN A 191 -30.32 -13.79 3.15
CA GLN A 191 -29.47 -14.66 3.95
C GLN A 191 -28.11 -14.03 4.28
N ILE A 192 -27.73 -12.98 3.55
CA ILE A 192 -26.45 -12.30 3.74
C ILE A 192 -26.71 -11.05 4.59
N PRO A 193 -26.11 -10.95 5.79
CA PRO A 193 -26.35 -9.84 6.69
C PRO A 193 -25.75 -8.54 6.15
N ASP A 194 -26.34 -7.42 6.54
CA ASP A 194 -25.75 -6.11 6.33
C ASP A 194 -24.40 -6.00 7.04
N GLY A 195 -23.44 -5.36 6.38
CA GLY A 195 -22.03 -5.33 6.77
C GLY A 195 -21.18 -6.47 6.21
N ALA A 196 -21.78 -7.45 5.52
CA ALA A 196 -21.02 -8.51 4.86
C ALA A 196 -20.07 -7.95 3.80
N GLN A 197 -18.82 -8.40 3.86
CA GLN A 197 -17.81 -8.15 2.84
C GLN A 197 -17.88 -9.26 1.79
N ILE A 198 -18.22 -8.88 0.56
CA ILE A 198 -18.42 -9.76 -0.57
C ILE A 198 -17.22 -9.61 -1.50
N LYS A 199 -16.57 -10.75 -1.78
CA LYS A 199 -15.41 -10.83 -2.66
C LYS A 199 -15.63 -12.00 -3.61
N LEU A 200 -15.87 -11.68 -4.88
CA LEU A 200 -16.02 -12.70 -5.92
C LEU A 200 -14.63 -13.23 -6.29
N ARG A 201 -14.46 -14.54 -6.23
CA ARG A 201 -13.23 -15.24 -6.60
C ARG A 201 -13.54 -16.37 -7.57
N ASP A 202 -12.84 -16.37 -8.69
CA ASP A 202 -12.91 -17.44 -9.69
C ASP A 202 -11.57 -18.15 -9.92
N GLY A 203 -10.51 -17.69 -9.24
CA GLY A 203 -9.17 -18.29 -9.33
C GLY A 203 -8.51 -18.12 -10.70
N LYS A 204 -9.08 -17.30 -11.59
CA LYS A 204 -8.53 -16.96 -12.92
C LYS A 204 -8.29 -15.47 -13.08
N ASP A 205 -8.82 -14.69 -12.15
CA ASP A 205 -8.86 -13.25 -12.24
C ASP A 205 -7.63 -12.56 -11.70
N PHE A 206 -7.63 -11.25 -11.94
CA PHE A 206 -6.50 -10.40 -11.62
C PHE A 206 -6.34 -10.30 -10.10
N SER A 207 -5.15 -10.65 -9.65
CA SER A 207 -4.63 -10.33 -8.32
C SER A 207 -3.20 -9.82 -8.43
N HIS A 208 -2.87 -8.78 -7.67
CA HIS A 208 -1.54 -8.21 -7.57
C HIS A 208 -0.52 -9.26 -7.11
N LEU A 209 -0.84 -10.01 -6.05
CA LEU A 209 0.03 -11.04 -5.51
C LEU A 209 0.32 -12.12 -6.57
N ARG A 210 -0.74 -12.62 -7.23
CA ARG A 210 -0.60 -13.64 -8.28
C ARG A 210 0.19 -13.12 -9.48
N ARG A 211 -0.01 -11.87 -9.88
CA ARG A 211 0.78 -11.22 -10.94
C ARG A 211 2.26 -11.20 -10.57
N VAL A 212 2.59 -10.73 -9.36
CA VAL A 212 3.99 -10.63 -8.90
C VAL A 212 4.65 -12.01 -8.85
N ILE A 213 3.96 -13.00 -8.28
CA ILE A 213 4.48 -14.38 -8.23
C ILE A 213 4.68 -14.93 -9.63
N ARG A 214 3.75 -14.71 -10.57
CA ARG A 214 3.90 -15.14 -11.96
C ARG A 214 5.12 -14.52 -12.63
N VAL A 215 5.32 -13.20 -12.46
CA VAL A 215 6.49 -12.50 -13.01
C VAL A 215 7.78 -13.05 -12.40
N LYS A 216 7.82 -13.22 -11.07
CA LYS A 216 8.99 -13.75 -10.37
C LYS A 216 9.27 -15.21 -10.74
N ALA A 217 8.24 -16.02 -10.95
CA ALA A 217 8.38 -17.41 -11.38
C ALA A 217 9.03 -17.50 -12.77
N VAL A 218 8.61 -16.63 -13.71
CA VAL A 218 9.24 -16.54 -15.04
C VAL A 218 10.70 -16.12 -14.93
N GLU A 219 10.99 -15.05 -14.17
CA GLU A 219 12.37 -14.60 -13.93
C GLU A 219 13.24 -15.71 -13.30
N ALA A 220 12.71 -16.43 -12.32
CA ALA A 220 13.40 -17.52 -11.63
C ALA A 220 13.71 -18.71 -12.56
N LEU A 221 12.80 -19.03 -13.49
CA LEU A 221 13.01 -20.07 -14.50
C LEU A 221 14.07 -19.66 -15.52
N GLU A 222 14.05 -18.41 -15.98
CA GLU A 222 15.05 -17.87 -16.92
C GLU A 222 16.45 -17.82 -16.29
N LEU A 223 16.53 -17.41 -15.02
CA LEU A 223 17.78 -17.28 -14.27
C LEU A 223 18.22 -18.58 -13.58
N LYS A 224 17.41 -19.66 -13.66
CA LYS A 224 17.62 -20.95 -12.98
C LYS A 224 17.90 -20.81 -11.48
N THR A 225 17.17 -19.92 -10.81
CA THR A 225 17.35 -19.70 -9.37
C THR A 225 16.72 -20.85 -8.57
N PRO A 226 17.25 -21.16 -7.37
CA PRO A 226 16.70 -22.21 -6.51
C PRO A 226 15.24 -21.94 -6.06
N ASP A 227 14.82 -20.68 -6.12
CA ASP A 227 13.48 -20.25 -5.69
C ASP A 227 12.36 -20.64 -6.66
N ALA A 228 12.70 -21.14 -7.86
CA ALA A 228 11.72 -21.52 -8.89
C ALA A 228 10.71 -22.57 -8.40
N SER A 229 11.16 -23.53 -7.58
CA SER A 229 10.30 -24.55 -6.97
C SER A 229 9.30 -23.94 -5.98
N LEU A 230 9.78 -23.04 -5.12
CA LEU A 230 8.96 -22.35 -4.12
C LEU A 230 7.91 -21.44 -4.77
N LEU A 231 8.28 -20.71 -5.83
CA LEU A 231 7.36 -19.85 -6.59
C LEU A 231 6.30 -20.67 -7.36
N ALA A 232 6.64 -21.86 -7.82
CA ALA A 232 5.69 -22.78 -8.44
C ALA A 232 4.66 -23.29 -7.43
N ASP A 233 5.09 -23.64 -6.22
CA ASP A 233 4.18 -24.07 -5.15
C ASP A 233 3.30 -22.91 -4.63
N MET A 234 3.85 -21.70 -4.49
CA MET A 234 3.07 -20.50 -4.18
C MET A 234 2.03 -20.19 -5.26
N SER A 235 2.38 -20.39 -6.53
CA SER A 235 1.42 -20.24 -7.64
C SER A 235 0.26 -21.22 -7.46
N ARG A 236 0.54 -22.52 -7.26
CA ARG A 236 -0.50 -23.55 -7.07
C ARG A 236 -1.46 -23.23 -5.92
N LEU A 237 -0.93 -22.77 -4.78
CA LEU A 237 -1.74 -22.41 -3.62
C LEU A 237 -2.73 -21.27 -3.90
N LEU A 238 -2.34 -20.31 -4.73
CA LEU A 238 -3.15 -19.14 -5.07
C LEU A 238 -4.14 -19.39 -6.21
N GLU A 239 -3.96 -20.45 -7.00
CA GLU A 239 -4.89 -20.84 -8.05
C GLU A 239 -6.17 -21.48 -7.52
N GLY A 240 -6.25 -21.72 -6.20
CA GLY A 240 -7.36 -22.41 -5.57
C GLY A 240 -7.27 -23.91 -5.86
N ASP A 241 -7.15 -24.70 -4.80
CA ASP A 241 -7.18 -26.15 -4.87
C ASP A 241 -8.49 -26.59 -5.56
N ARG A 242 -8.37 -27.12 -6.78
CA ARG A 242 -9.46 -27.82 -7.46
C ARG A 242 -9.34 -29.30 -7.10
N GLY A 243 -9.79 -29.61 -5.89
CA GLY A 243 -10.27 -30.94 -5.52
C GLY A 243 -11.75 -31.07 -5.82
#